data_AF-A0A3N4QA94-F1
#
_entry.id   AF-A0A3N4QA94-F1
#
_cell.length_a   1.000
_cell.length_b   1.000
_cell.length_c   1.000
_cell.angle_alpha   90.00
_cell.angle_beta   90.00
_cell.angle_gamma   90.00
#
_symmetry.space_group_name_H-M   'P 1'
#
loop_
_entity.id
_entity.type
_entity.pdbx_description
1 polymer ?
#
loop_
_entity_poly.entity_id
_entity_poly.type
_entity_poly.pdbx_seq_one_letter_code
_entity_poly.pdbx_strand_id
1 'polypeptide(L)'
;MRLSVFLLTVLIISISCAKKTGGTVVGLPLGRDTVFDETGCLYTSYSKLVMAGYQGWFAAEGDGSGRGWYHLQNGRCGGFKPGCSSVDFYPDMQAYPQQYKTAFQYPDGSPVHMYSPFDESAVDLHFKWMRDYGIDGVFMQRFVVEIKESNPKGKRHFNKVLENALKAARKYSRAICVMYDLTGCTPADVAYVEKDWAELQQLFRLFDNTAHPSYLRHNKKPLVSIWGVGFNDNRKYTIADAARLIARLKGDNNRVSVMLGVPYYWRTLAKDTENSPALHELAKRCDIVMPWAVGRYSSGNYDAVAEATLAGDVAWCNTHRVSYVPLVFPGFSWGNLKNDPSLYNSIPRLKGDFLWQQVAGVRQAGAQALYVAMFDEIDEGTAIYKCAREAEMPLHGDKKFVGIENELGSDYYLWLTGQAGRWLRGAPGFGVQKPVR
;
A
#
# COMPACT_ATOMS: atom_id res chain seq x y z
N MET A 1 68.15 -20.82 -67.90
CA MET A 1 67.45 -20.03 -68.93
C MET A 1 66.33 -19.28 -68.22
N ARG A 2 66.31 -17.95 -68.36
CA ARG A 2 65.36 -17.02 -67.74
C ARG A 2 63.93 -17.29 -68.25
N LEU A 3 62.90 -17.09 -67.45
CA LEU A 3 62.07 -15.87 -67.44
C LEU A 3 60.83 -16.09 -66.54
N SER A 4 60.59 -15.11 -65.67
CA SER A 4 59.39 -14.95 -64.85
C SER A 4 58.18 -14.55 -65.69
N VAL A 5 56.97 -15.01 -65.31
CA VAL A 5 55.74 -14.23 -65.47
C VAL A 5 54.83 -14.48 -64.27
N PHE A 6 54.49 -13.37 -63.60
CA PHE A 6 53.48 -13.22 -62.56
C PHE A 6 52.08 -13.59 -63.09
N LEU A 7 51.28 -14.33 -62.31
CA LEU A 7 49.83 -14.21 -62.40
C LEU A 7 49.22 -14.04 -61.01
N LEU A 8 48.66 -12.85 -60.82
CA LEU A 8 47.96 -12.34 -59.66
C LEU A 8 46.59 -13.03 -59.54
N THR A 9 46.36 -13.83 -58.50
CA THR A 9 45.02 -14.39 -58.23
C THR A 9 44.25 -13.42 -57.33
N VAL A 10 43.31 -12.69 -57.94
CA VAL A 10 42.34 -11.84 -57.25
C VAL A 10 41.31 -12.74 -56.58
N LEU A 11 41.32 -12.77 -55.24
CA LEU A 11 40.26 -13.40 -54.45
C LEU A 11 39.11 -12.40 -54.30
N ILE A 12 38.04 -12.58 -55.09
CA ILE A 12 36.78 -11.85 -54.91
C ILE A 12 36.07 -12.47 -53.70
N ILE A 13 36.16 -11.81 -52.55
CA ILE A 13 35.30 -12.09 -51.40
C ILE A 13 33.95 -11.42 -51.68
N SER A 14 32.93 -12.23 -51.94
CA SER A 14 31.53 -11.80 -51.96
C SER A 14 31.10 -11.45 -50.53
N ILE A 15 31.07 -10.15 -50.24
CA ILE A 15 30.45 -9.60 -49.03
C ILE A 15 28.93 -9.74 -49.20
N SER A 16 28.35 -10.77 -48.59
CA SER A 16 26.91 -10.87 -48.43
C SER A 16 26.46 -9.92 -47.31
N CYS A 17 25.87 -8.80 -47.70
CA CYS A 17 25.24 -7.84 -46.80
C CYS A 17 24.00 -8.45 -46.12
N ALA A 18 24.21 -9.14 -44.99
CA ALA A 18 23.13 -9.36 -44.03
C ALA A 18 22.89 -8.04 -43.29
N LYS A 19 21.78 -7.35 -43.61
CA LYS A 19 21.27 -6.20 -42.85
C LYS A 19 21.02 -6.65 -41.40
N LYS A 20 22.00 -6.43 -40.52
CA LYS A 20 21.76 -6.33 -39.08
C LYS A 20 20.89 -5.10 -38.87
N THR A 21 19.60 -5.29 -38.64
CA THR A 21 18.76 -4.29 -37.97
C THR A 21 19.19 -4.21 -36.51
N GLY A 22 20.37 -3.65 -36.28
CA GLY A 22 20.77 -3.12 -34.99
C GLY A 22 19.90 -1.91 -34.71
N GLY A 23 18.75 -2.14 -34.08
CA GLY A 23 18.01 -1.07 -33.43
C GLY A 23 18.88 -0.55 -32.30
N THR A 24 19.62 0.53 -32.57
CA THR A 24 20.18 1.39 -31.52
C THR A 24 19.01 1.74 -30.61
N VAL A 25 19.01 1.23 -29.38
CA VAL A 25 18.18 1.80 -28.33
C VAL A 25 18.74 3.21 -28.17
N VAL A 26 18.10 4.16 -28.83
CA VAL A 26 18.34 5.57 -28.61
C VAL A 26 18.03 5.76 -27.14
N GLY A 27 19.07 5.92 -26.32
CA GLY A 27 18.90 6.41 -24.97
C GLY A 27 18.14 7.72 -25.11
N LEU A 28 16.88 7.71 -24.66
CA LEU A 28 16.14 8.95 -24.49
C LEU A 28 17.08 9.89 -23.72
N PRO A 29 17.31 11.12 -24.21
CA PRO A 29 18.08 12.07 -23.43
C PRO A 29 17.45 12.10 -22.05
N LEU A 30 18.27 11.92 -20.99
CA LEU A 30 17.84 12.14 -19.62
C LEU A 30 17.28 13.56 -19.60
N GLY A 31 15.96 13.68 -19.69
CA GLY A 31 15.30 14.97 -19.59
C GLY A 31 15.73 15.61 -18.28
N ARG A 32 15.89 16.93 -18.27
CA ARG A 32 16.28 17.64 -17.05
C ARG A 32 15.27 17.28 -15.96
N ASP A 33 15.76 16.62 -14.92
CA ASP A 33 14.97 16.24 -13.76
C ASP A 33 14.30 17.51 -13.19
N THR A 34 12.99 17.44 -12.98
CA THR A 34 12.26 18.49 -12.26
C THR A 34 12.73 18.46 -10.81
N VAL A 35 13.40 19.52 -10.40
CA VAL A 35 13.71 19.76 -9.00
C VAL A 35 12.62 20.66 -8.45
N PHE A 36 11.85 20.15 -7.51
CA PHE A 36 10.86 20.96 -6.82
C PHE A 36 11.52 21.75 -5.70
N ASP A 37 11.03 22.98 -5.47
CA ASP A 37 11.28 23.67 -4.23
C ASP A 37 10.68 22.84 -3.08
N GLU A 38 11.49 22.56 -2.06
CA GLU A 38 11.07 21.84 -0.86
C GLU A 38 10.89 22.79 0.34
N THR A 39 11.00 24.10 0.13
CA THR A 39 10.71 25.10 1.15
C THR A 39 9.29 24.90 1.68
N GLY A 40 9.17 24.77 3.00
CA GLY A 40 7.90 24.53 3.69
C GLY A 40 7.44 23.07 3.71
N CYS A 41 8.12 22.14 3.02
CA CYS A 41 7.78 20.71 3.09
C CYS A 41 8.15 20.10 4.44
N LEU A 42 7.23 19.33 5.02
CA LEU A 42 7.43 18.59 6.27
C LEU A 42 8.07 17.22 6.06
N TYR A 43 7.85 16.61 4.88
CA TYR A 43 8.29 15.24 4.58
C TYR A 43 8.98 15.17 3.21
N THR A 44 10.29 15.40 3.19
CA THR A 44 11.13 15.41 1.96
C THR A 44 11.61 14.01 1.53
N SER A 45 11.41 12.99 2.37
CA SER A 45 11.75 11.60 2.08
C SER A 45 10.87 10.64 2.87
N TYR A 46 10.57 9.46 2.31
CA TYR A 46 9.96 8.35 3.05
C TYR A 46 10.95 7.66 4.01
N SER A 47 12.24 7.97 3.93
CA SER A 47 13.25 7.42 4.85
C SER A 47 12.95 7.80 6.30
N LYS A 48 13.09 6.83 7.20
CA LYS A 48 12.85 6.87 8.66
C LYS A 48 11.40 7.10 9.08
N LEU A 49 10.46 6.90 8.16
CA LEU A 49 9.03 7.01 8.44
C LEU A 49 8.39 5.62 8.58
N VAL A 50 7.40 5.54 9.47
CA VAL A 50 6.44 4.44 9.58
C VAL A 50 5.09 4.95 9.12
N MET A 51 4.64 4.46 7.97
CA MET A 51 3.37 4.86 7.37
C MET A 51 2.49 3.65 7.12
N ALA A 52 1.18 3.83 7.19
CA ALA A 52 0.22 2.76 6.97
C ALA A 52 -0.51 2.91 5.63
N GLY A 53 -0.99 1.81 5.07
CA GLY A 53 -2.03 1.88 4.04
C GLY A 53 -3.35 2.34 4.64
N TYR A 54 -4.09 3.18 3.92
CA TYR A 54 -5.41 3.65 4.33
C TYR A 54 -6.39 3.42 3.17
N GLN A 55 -7.34 2.52 3.35
CA GLN A 55 -8.31 2.16 2.31
C GLN A 55 -9.39 3.20 2.16
N GLY A 56 -10.03 3.58 3.27
CA GLY A 56 -11.11 4.57 3.26
C GLY A 56 -12.31 4.20 2.39
N TRP A 57 -12.44 2.94 1.98
CA TRP A 57 -13.45 2.48 1.01
C TRP A 57 -14.78 2.04 1.64
N PHE A 58 -14.82 1.88 2.97
CA PHE A 58 -16.05 1.54 3.69
C PHE A 58 -17.04 2.70 3.57
N ALA A 59 -18.32 2.39 3.48
CA ALA A 59 -19.39 3.38 3.54
C ALA A 59 -20.51 2.86 4.42
N ALA A 60 -21.23 3.76 5.07
CA ALA A 60 -22.36 3.44 5.91
C ALA A 60 -23.68 3.83 5.24
N GLU A 61 -24.76 3.12 5.57
CA GLU A 61 -26.08 3.58 5.15
C GLU A 61 -26.45 4.88 5.88
N GLY A 62 -26.85 5.89 5.11
CA GLY A 62 -27.18 7.22 5.63
C GLY A 62 -26.01 8.20 5.73
N ASP A 63 -24.79 7.82 5.36
CA ASP A 63 -23.59 8.68 5.44
C ASP A 63 -23.49 9.76 4.35
N GLY A 64 -24.51 9.89 3.51
CA GLY A 64 -24.52 10.81 2.38
C GLY A 64 -23.64 10.38 1.19
N SER A 65 -22.89 9.27 1.27
CA SER A 65 -22.16 8.67 0.14
C SER A 65 -23.12 8.04 -0.89
N GLY A 66 -24.29 7.59 -0.44
CA GLY A 66 -25.29 6.92 -1.27
C GLY A 66 -24.82 5.56 -1.79
N ARG A 67 -23.88 4.92 -1.09
CA ARG A 67 -23.30 3.60 -1.39
C ARG A 67 -23.87 2.46 -0.53
N GLY A 68 -24.65 2.79 0.51
CA GLY A 68 -25.12 1.81 1.51
C GLY A 68 -23.95 1.28 2.35
N TRP A 69 -24.10 0.09 2.93
CA TRP A 69 -23.07 -0.63 3.68
C TRP A 69 -21.95 -1.20 2.79
N TYR A 70 -21.28 -0.33 2.04
CA TYR A 70 -20.28 -0.71 1.04
C TYR A 70 -18.98 -1.20 1.70
N HIS A 71 -18.39 -2.27 1.15
CA HIS A 71 -17.32 -3.09 1.78
C HIS A 71 -17.64 -3.71 3.16
N LEU A 72 -18.82 -3.43 3.72
CA LEU A 72 -19.30 -4.04 4.96
C LEU A 72 -20.23 -5.22 4.68
N GLN A 73 -21.02 -5.15 3.60
CA GLN A 73 -21.96 -6.20 3.21
C GLN A 73 -21.30 -7.35 2.44
N ASN A 74 -21.81 -8.57 2.62
CA ASN A 74 -21.45 -9.73 1.81
C ASN A 74 -22.67 -10.21 1.00
N GLY A 75 -22.58 -10.10 -0.32
CA GLY A 75 -23.67 -10.50 -1.22
C GLY A 75 -24.00 -11.99 -1.17
N ARG A 76 -23.04 -12.85 -0.77
CA ARG A 76 -23.23 -14.31 -0.73
C ARG A 76 -24.18 -14.77 0.39
N CYS A 77 -24.30 -14.00 1.48
CA CYS A 77 -25.20 -14.29 2.60
C CYS A 77 -26.31 -13.24 2.76
N GLY A 78 -26.37 -12.23 1.88
CA GLY A 78 -27.51 -11.32 1.77
C GLY A 78 -27.43 -10.03 2.58
N GLY A 79 -26.24 -9.44 2.76
CA GLY A 79 -26.11 -8.03 3.20
C GLY A 79 -25.12 -7.78 4.34
N PHE A 80 -25.42 -6.78 5.17
CA PHE A 80 -24.72 -6.43 6.41
C PHE A 80 -25.70 -6.47 7.59
N LYS A 81 -25.82 -7.63 8.23
CA LYS A 81 -26.80 -7.95 9.28
C LYS A 81 -26.34 -9.17 10.10
N PRO A 82 -26.93 -9.48 11.27
CA PRO A 82 -26.60 -10.70 12.01
C PRO A 82 -26.58 -11.96 11.11
N GLY A 83 -25.52 -12.78 11.20
CA GLY A 83 -25.23 -13.92 10.31
C GLY A 83 -24.59 -13.56 8.96
N CYS A 84 -24.42 -12.28 8.60
CA CYS A 84 -23.89 -11.88 7.31
C CYS A 84 -23.18 -10.53 7.30
N SER A 85 -21.87 -10.55 7.04
CA SER A 85 -21.05 -9.37 6.75
C SER A 85 -19.83 -9.77 5.91
N SER A 86 -19.10 -8.78 5.42
CA SER A 86 -17.77 -8.98 4.82
C SER A 86 -16.64 -8.71 5.82
N VAL A 87 -16.94 -8.13 6.99
CA VAL A 87 -15.92 -7.71 7.96
C VAL A 87 -15.74 -8.66 9.11
N ASP A 88 -14.49 -9.00 9.41
CA ASP A 88 -14.15 -9.78 10.59
C ASP A 88 -13.92 -8.88 11.80
N PHE A 89 -13.18 -7.79 11.63
CA PHE A 89 -12.86 -6.88 12.73
C PHE A 89 -13.94 -5.83 12.95
N TYR A 90 -14.00 -5.34 14.19
CA TYR A 90 -14.92 -4.28 14.59
C TYR A 90 -14.16 -3.10 15.23
N PRO A 91 -14.33 -1.86 14.73
CA PRO A 91 -13.70 -0.68 15.30
C PRO A 91 -14.22 -0.39 16.71
N ASP A 92 -13.37 0.17 17.58
CA ASP A 92 -13.81 0.76 18.83
C ASP A 92 -14.54 2.07 18.55
N MET A 93 -15.87 2.03 18.66
CA MET A 93 -16.75 3.13 18.30
C MET A 93 -16.82 4.26 19.34
N GLN A 94 -16.22 4.12 20.52
CA GLN A 94 -16.42 5.06 21.64
C GLN A 94 -16.00 6.50 21.33
N ALA A 95 -14.99 6.69 20.48
CA ALA A 95 -14.42 7.99 20.19
C ALA A 95 -15.00 8.69 18.95
N TYR A 96 -15.84 8.01 18.16
CA TYR A 96 -16.36 8.57 16.91
C TYR A 96 -17.51 9.55 17.17
N PRO A 97 -17.41 10.81 16.72
CA PRO A 97 -18.48 11.79 16.92
C PRO A 97 -19.73 11.47 16.11
N GLN A 98 -19.56 11.04 14.86
CA GLN A 98 -20.64 10.63 13.96
C GLN A 98 -20.61 9.11 13.81
N GLN A 99 -21.78 8.48 14.00
CA GLN A 99 -21.93 7.04 13.94
C GLN A 99 -23.24 6.66 13.24
N TYR A 100 -23.26 5.50 12.61
CA TYR A 100 -24.39 4.99 11.84
C TYR A 100 -24.90 3.71 12.46
N LYS A 101 -26.17 3.70 12.86
CA LYS A 101 -26.80 2.54 13.48
C LYS A 101 -26.86 1.39 12.49
N THR A 102 -26.40 0.22 12.91
CA THR A 102 -26.44 -1.02 12.13
C THR A 102 -27.64 -1.89 12.52
N ALA A 103 -27.81 -3.03 11.85
CA ALA A 103 -28.77 -4.07 12.25
C ALA A 103 -28.27 -4.98 13.39
N PHE A 104 -27.02 -4.82 13.85
CA PHE A 104 -26.44 -5.61 14.93
C PHE A 104 -26.82 -5.04 16.31
N GLN A 105 -26.71 -5.90 17.34
CA GLN A 105 -26.93 -5.54 18.74
C GLN A 105 -25.84 -6.15 19.61
N TYR A 106 -25.56 -5.50 20.74
CA TYR A 106 -24.75 -6.08 21.81
C TYR A 106 -25.59 -7.08 22.63
N PRO A 107 -24.94 -7.93 23.46
CA PRO A 107 -25.65 -8.89 24.31
C PRO A 107 -26.68 -8.26 25.26
N ASP A 108 -26.49 -7.00 25.66
CA ASP A 108 -27.41 -6.25 26.51
C ASP A 108 -28.59 -5.62 25.73
N GLY A 109 -28.67 -5.85 24.42
CA GLY A 109 -29.69 -5.30 23.52
C GLY A 109 -29.40 -3.88 23.02
N SER A 110 -28.29 -3.26 23.43
CA SER A 110 -27.92 -1.93 22.97
C SER A 110 -27.52 -1.93 21.47
N PRO A 111 -27.80 -0.83 20.74
CA PRO A 111 -27.54 -0.75 19.32
C PRO A 111 -26.05 -0.68 18.97
N VAL A 112 -25.65 -1.41 17.94
CA VAL A 112 -24.28 -1.40 17.40
C VAL A 112 -24.20 -0.40 16.26
N HIS A 113 -23.09 0.34 16.19
CA HIS A 113 -22.89 1.39 15.20
C HIS A 113 -21.63 1.16 14.35
N MET A 114 -21.49 1.89 13.26
CA MET A 114 -20.26 1.95 12.45
C MET A 114 -19.95 3.39 12.08
N TYR A 115 -18.68 3.70 11.84
CA TYR A 115 -18.27 4.99 11.27
C TYR A 115 -18.32 4.93 9.74
N SER A 116 -18.25 6.08 9.08
CA SER A 116 -17.95 6.17 7.64
C SER A 116 -16.78 7.15 7.43
N PRO A 117 -15.75 6.79 6.63
CA PRO A 117 -14.68 7.70 6.23
C PRO A 117 -15.18 8.80 5.27
N PHE A 118 -16.40 8.67 4.71
CA PHE A 118 -17.04 9.75 3.96
C PHE A 118 -17.30 10.97 4.85
N ASP A 119 -17.56 10.74 6.14
CA ASP A 119 -17.64 11.79 7.15
C ASP A 119 -16.25 12.29 7.56
N GLU A 120 -16.08 13.60 7.49
CA GLU A 120 -14.82 14.26 7.80
C GLU A 120 -14.36 13.97 9.24
N SER A 121 -15.29 13.84 10.20
CA SER A 121 -14.99 13.61 11.60
C SER A 121 -14.26 12.28 11.87
N ALA A 122 -14.55 11.24 11.07
CA ALA A 122 -13.87 9.95 11.20
C ALA A 122 -12.42 10.05 10.71
N VAL A 123 -12.20 10.67 9.56
CA VAL A 123 -10.85 10.85 9.00
C VAL A 123 -10.02 11.80 9.88
N ASP A 124 -10.61 12.88 10.38
CA ASP A 124 -9.95 13.78 11.32
C ASP A 124 -9.48 13.05 12.59
N LEU A 125 -10.34 12.20 13.18
CA LEU A 125 -10.02 11.39 14.34
C LEU A 125 -8.88 10.41 14.06
N HIS A 126 -8.88 9.75 12.89
CA HIS A 126 -7.83 8.82 12.48
C HIS A 126 -6.46 9.50 12.40
N PHE A 127 -6.38 10.68 11.78
CA PHE A 127 -5.14 11.45 11.70
C PHE A 127 -4.72 12.02 13.06
N LYS A 128 -5.68 12.39 13.92
CA LYS A 128 -5.40 12.73 15.31
C LYS A 128 -4.71 11.58 16.03
N TRP A 129 -5.22 10.36 15.89
CA TRP A 129 -4.57 9.17 16.45
C TRP A 129 -3.17 8.96 15.88
N MET A 130 -2.97 9.09 14.56
CA MET A 130 -1.63 8.98 13.98
C MET A 130 -0.64 9.94 14.64
N ARG A 131 -1.04 11.19 14.88
CA ARG A 131 -0.22 12.15 15.62
C ARG A 131 0.01 11.70 17.08
N ASP A 132 -1.06 11.36 17.79
CA ASP A 132 -1.00 11.02 19.22
C ASP A 132 -0.13 9.80 19.51
N TYR A 133 -0.10 8.82 18.59
CA TYR A 133 0.70 7.61 18.71
C TYR A 133 2.02 7.65 17.92
N GLY A 134 2.33 8.76 17.23
CA GLY A 134 3.60 8.92 16.53
C GLY A 134 3.76 8.09 15.24
N ILE A 135 2.64 7.75 14.58
CA ILE A 135 2.61 7.20 13.22
C ILE A 135 2.79 8.36 12.25
N ASP A 136 3.68 8.21 11.26
CA ASP A 136 4.16 9.34 10.48
C ASP A 136 3.16 9.79 9.41
N GLY A 137 2.29 8.90 8.95
CA GLY A 137 1.27 9.22 7.95
C GLY A 137 0.71 8.00 7.23
N VAL A 138 0.09 8.22 6.08
CA VAL A 138 -0.58 7.17 5.30
C VAL A 138 -0.40 7.26 3.80
N PHE A 139 -0.49 6.10 3.16
CA PHE A 139 -0.75 5.95 1.73
C PHE A 139 -2.26 5.79 1.52
N MET A 140 -2.90 6.82 0.97
CA MET A 140 -4.32 6.82 0.63
C MET A 140 -4.54 5.93 -0.59
N GLN A 141 -5.09 4.74 -0.37
CA GLN A 141 -5.36 3.80 -1.46
C GLN A 141 -6.54 4.26 -2.30
N ARG A 142 -6.38 4.04 -3.60
CA ARG A 142 -7.30 4.46 -4.63
C ARG A 142 -7.44 3.32 -5.62
N PHE A 143 -8.44 2.48 -5.40
CA PHE A 143 -8.73 1.31 -6.23
C PHE A 143 -9.23 1.78 -7.58
N VAL A 144 -8.46 1.53 -8.64
CA VAL A 144 -8.77 2.09 -9.97
C VAL A 144 -10.13 1.62 -10.47
N VAL A 145 -10.52 0.38 -10.16
CA VAL A 145 -11.84 -0.18 -10.48
C VAL A 145 -13.00 0.56 -9.82
N GLU A 146 -12.77 1.28 -8.72
CA GLU A 146 -13.77 2.03 -7.97
C GLU A 146 -13.94 3.48 -8.43
N ILE A 147 -12.92 4.03 -9.09
CA ILE A 147 -12.87 5.44 -9.51
C ILE A 147 -13.12 5.65 -10.99
N LYS A 148 -13.60 4.61 -11.69
CA LYS A 148 -13.93 4.69 -13.12
C LYS A 148 -15.13 5.60 -13.36
N GLU A 149 -15.21 6.15 -14.56
CA GLU A 149 -16.34 6.99 -15.00
C GLU A 149 -17.69 6.26 -14.91
N SER A 150 -17.69 4.94 -15.10
CA SER A 150 -18.87 4.09 -14.93
C SER A 150 -19.33 3.96 -13.48
N ASN A 151 -18.53 4.39 -12.49
CA ASN A 151 -18.84 4.36 -11.07
C ASN A 151 -18.71 5.76 -10.45
N PRO A 152 -19.59 6.72 -10.81
CA PRO A 152 -19.51 8.09 -10.32
C PRO A 152 -19.68 8.20 -8.80
N LYS A 153 -20.46 7.30 -8.18
CA LYS A 153 -20.60 7.24 -6.72
C LYS A 153 -19.28 6.85 -6.05
N GLY A 154 -18.57 5.85 -6.60
CA GLY A 154 -17.26 5.43 -6.14
C GLY A 154 -16.22 6.52 -6.28
N LYS A 155 -16.10 7.13 -7.47
CA LYS A 155 -15.23 8.28 -7.71
C LYS A 155 -15.47 9.42 -6.71
N ARG A 156 -16.74 9.78 -6.48
CA ARG A 156 -17.12 10.81 -5.50
C ARG A 156 -16.66 10.46 -4.09
N HIS A 157 -16.86 9.21 -3.66
CA HIS A 157 -16.44 8.73 -2.35
C HIS A 157 -14.94 8.86 -2.15
N PHE A 158 -14.13 8.29 -3.06
CA PHE A 158 -12.67 8.36 -2.95
C PHE A 158 -12.14 9.80 -3.05
N ASN A 159 -12.77 10.68 -3.84
CA ASN A 159 -12.44 12.11 -3.85
C ASN A 159 -12.75 12.77 -2.50
N LYS A 160 -13.91 12.48 -1.92
CA LYS A 160 -14.32 13.06 -0.63
C LYS A 160 -13.40 12.61 0.51
N VAL A 161 -13.08 11.32 0.56
CA VAL A 161 -12.17 10.77 1.58
C VAL A 161 -10.76 11.35 1.44
N LEU A 162 -10.26 11.50 0.21
CA LEU A 162 -8.96 12.15 -0.03
C LEU A 162 -8.98 13.63 0.39
N GLU A 163 -10.05 14.37 0.08
CA GLU A 163 -10.24 15.76 0.52
C GLU A 163 -10.18 15.87 2.06
N ASN A 164 -10.93 15.02 2.77
CA ASN A 164 -10.93 14.96 4.23
C ASN A 164 -9.54 14.64 4.77
N ALA A 165 -8.85 13.66 4.16
CA ALA A 165 -7.51 13.24 4.56
C ALA A 165 -6.46 14.34 4.33
N LEU A 166 -6.52 15.09 3.23
CA LEU A 166 -5.62 16.22 2.97
C LEU A 166 -5.79 17.34 4.01
N LYS A 167 -7.03 17.64 4.41
CA LYS A 167 -7.31 18.61 5.50
C LYS A 167 -6.71 18.12 6.83
N ALA A 168 -6.97 16.86 7.19
CA ALA A 168 -6.51 16.28 8.44
C ALA A 168 -4.97 16.12 8.47
N ALA A 169 -4.35 15.72 7.35
CA ALA A 169 -2.91 15.62 7.17
C ALA A 169 -2.21 16.96 7.45
N ARG A 170 -2.78 18.06 6.92
CA ARG A 170 -2.29 19.42 7.20
C ARG A 170 -2.46 19.79 8.67
N LYS A 171 -3.66 19.60 9.23
CA LYS A 171 -4.00 19.93 10.62
C LYS A 171 -3.11 19.22 11.65
N TYR A 172 -2.82 17.95 11.42
CA TYR A 172 -2.04 17.11 12.35
C TYR A 172 -0.59 16.90 11.91
N SER A 173 -0.16 17.60 10.85
CA SER A 173 1.18 17.52 10.28
C SER A 173 1.62 16.07 10.05
N ARG A 174 0.76 15.26 9.42
CA ARG A 174 1.03 13.85 9.07
C ARG A 174 1.25 13.70 7.58
N ALA A 175 2.18 12.82 7.20
CA ALA A 175 2.50 12.56 5.80
C ALA A 175 1.30 11.95 5.07
N ILE A 176 1.13 12.32 3.80
CA ILE A 176 0.09 11.78 2.95
C ILE A 176 0.61 11.54 1.54
N CYS A 177 0.29 10.39 0.95
CA CYS A 177 0.66 10.01 -0.41
C CYS A 177 -0.51 9.29 -1.08
N VAL A 178 -0.77 9.55 -2.36
CA VAL A 178 -1.74 8.76 -3.13
C VAL A 178 -1.11 7.43 -3.56
N MET A 179 -1.86 6.34 -3.40
CA MET A 179 -1.52 5.01 -3.89
C MET A 179 -2.62 4.48 -4.81
N TYR A 180 -2.31 4.25 -6.08
CA TYR A 180 -3.21 3.56 -6.99
C TYR A 180 -3.08 2.05 -6.83
N ASP A 181 -4.20 1.39 -6.59
CA ASP A 181 -4.30 -0.07 -6.55
C ASP A 181 -4.84 -0.58 -7.89
N LEU A 182 -4.04 -1.43 -8.55
CA LEU A 182 -4.33 -1.96 -9.88
C LEU A 182 -5.07 -3.32 -9.86
N THR A 183 -5.47 -3.84 -8.70
CA THR A 183 -6.24 -5.10 -8.65
C THR A 183 -7.52 -5.00 -9.47
N GLY A 184 -7.81 -6.07 -10.22
CA GLY A 184 -8.99 -6.17 -11.07
C GLY A 184 -8.96 -5.30 -12.33
N CYS A 185 -7.87 -4.54 -12.57
CA CYS A 185 -7.77 -3.66 -13.73
C CYS A 185 -7.58 -4.43 -15.05
N THR A 186 -8.12 -3.84 -16.11
CA THR A 186 -7.76 -4.10 -17.50
C THR A 186 -6.63 -3.18 -17.95
N PRO A 187 -6.00 -3.39 -19.13
CA PRO A 187 -5.03 -2.44 -19.68
C PRO A 187 -5.58 -1.02 -19.83
N ALA A 188 -6.87 -0.89 -20.19
CA ALA A 188 -7.55 0.41 -20.31
C ALA A 188 -7.71 1.10 -18.94
N ASP A 189 -8.00 0.33 -17.89
CA ASP A 189 -8.09 0.87 -16.53
C ASP A 189 -6.71 1.36 -16.04
N VAL A 190 -5.63 0.63 -16.32
CA VAL A 190 -4.26 1.08 -16.00
C VAL A 190 -3.93 2.38 -16.71
N ALA A 191 -4.29 2.51 -17.99
CA ALA A 191 -4.09 3.75 -18.75
C ALA A 191 -4.91 4.93 -18.19
N TYR A 192 -6.11 4.67 -17.66
CA TYR A 192 -6.98 5.70 -17.07
C TYR A 192 -6.37 6.40 -15.85
N VAL A 193 -5.40 5.78 -15.16
CA VAL A 193 -4.72 6.38 -14.00
C VAL A 193 -4.06 7.71 -14.35
N GLU A 194 -3.54 7.87 -15.57
CA GLU A 194 -2.98 9.16 -16.02
C GLU A 194 -4.02 10.28 -15.99
N LYS A 195 -5.25 9.99 -16.41
CA LYS A 195 -6.37 10.94 -16.41
C LYS A 195 -6.83 11.26 -14.99
N ASP A 196 -7.03 10.26 -14.14
CA ASP A 196 -7.40 10.50 -12.72
C ASP A 196 -6.32 11.31 -12.01
N TRP A 197 -5.03 11.00 -12.23
CA TRP A 197 -3.93 11.76 -11.63
C TRP A 197 -3.95 13.23 -12.04
N ALA A 198 -4.16 13.52 -13.34
CA ALA A 198 -4.29 14.89 -13.81
C ALA A 198 -5.48 15.63 -13.17
N GLU A 199 -6.62 14.94 -13.01
CA GLU A 199 -7.80 15.47 -12.32
C GLU A 199 -7.49 15.78 -10.85
N LEU A 200 -6.81 14.89 -10.13
CA LEU A 200 -6.42 15.13 -8.74
C LEU A 200 -5.49 16.33 -8.60
N GLN A 201 -4.53 16.49 -9.52
CA GLN A 201 -3.67 17.67 -9.54
C GLN A 201 -4.47 18.96 -9.76
N GLN A 202 -5.50 18.92 -10.60
CA GLN A 202 -6.37 20.06 -10.85
C GLN A 202 -7.26 20.41 -9.64
N LEU A 203 -7.84 19.39 -9.00
CA LEU A 203 -8.76 19.54 -7.88
C LEU A 203 -8.05 19.94 -6.58
N PHE A 204 -6.93 19.27 -6.28
CA PHE A 204 -6.30 19.33 -4.97
C PHE A 204 -4.94 20.01 -4.97
N ARG A 205 -4.30 20.20 -6.14
CA ARG A 205 -2.97 20.81 -6.24
C ARG A 205 -1.97 20.13 -5.30
N LEU A 206 -1.89 18.79 -5.33
CA LEU A 206 -1.17 17.98 -4.34
C LEU A 206 0.31 18.40 -4.14
N PHE A 207 0.91 19.07 -5.13
CA PHE A 207 2.32 19.49 -5.09
C PHE A 207 2.54 20.89 -4.51
N ASP A 208 1.48 21.62 -4.17
CA ASP A 208 1.56 22.94 -3.56
C ASP A 208 1.99 22.81 -2.09
N ASN A 209 3.23 23.22 -1.78
CA ASN A 209 3.79 23.12 -0.43
C ASN A 209 3.08 24.00 0.61
N THR A 210 2.37 25.04 0.18
CA THR A 210 1.62 25.91 1.11
C THR A 210 0.28 25.27 1.46
N ALA A 211 -0.38 24.67 0.46
CA ALA A 211 -1.64 23.96 0.66
C ALA A 211 -1.45 22.60 1.35
N HIS A 212 -0.43 21.87 0.94
CA HIS A 212 -0.13 20.49 1.36
C HIS A 212 1.35 20.33 1.73
N PRO A 213 1.82 21.02 2.78
CA PRO A 213 3.21 20.90 3.24
C PRO A 213 3.58 19.46 3.67
N SER A 214 2.58 18.62 3.94
CA SER A 214 2.76 17.24 4.35
C SER A 214 2.63 16.20 3.23
N TYR A 215 2.41 16.61 1.97
CA TYR A 215 2.41 15.63 0.87
C TYR A 215 3.80 15.02 0.72
N LEU A 216 3.87 13.69 0.76
CA LEU A 216 5.13 12.96 0.85
C LEU A 216 5.97 13.17 -0.41
N ARG A 217 7.24 13.51 -0.19
CA ARG A 217 8.25 13.58 -1.24
C ARG A 217 9.29 12.48 -1.05
N HIS A 218 9.99 12.19 -2.13
CA HIS A 218 11.19 11.38 -2.14
C HIS A 218 12.07 11.85 -3.30
N ASN A 219 13.39 11.82 -3.15
CA ASN A 219 14.33 12.30 -4.19
C ASN A 219 13.96 13.68 -4.77
N LYS A 220 13.53 14.62 -3.90
CA LYS A 220 13.12 16.00 -4.23
C LYS A 220 11.89 16.12 -5.12
N LYS A 221 11.08 15.05 -5.23
CA LYS A 221 9.87 14.99 -6.05
C LYS A 221 8.69 14.52 -5.22
N PRO A 222 7.46 14.99 -5.50
CA PRO A 222 6.27 14.38 -4.92
C PRO A 222 6.22 12.89 -5.23
N LEU A 223 5.83 12.07 -4.24
CA LEU A 223 5.71 10.63 -4.40
C LEU A 223 4.31 10.26 -4.89
N VAL A 224 4.25 9.28 -5.79
CA VAL A 224 3.03 8.53 -6.12
C VAL A 224 3.33 7.04 -6.00
N SER A 225 2.39 6.27 -5.45
CA SER A 225 2.56 4.82 -5.34
C SER A 225 1.67 4.10 -6.34
N ILE A 226 2.23 3.10 -7.03
CA ILE A 226 1.51 2.21 -7.95
C ILE A 226 1.63 0.79 -7.38
N TRP A 227 0.55 0.28 -6.82
CA TRP A 227 0.52 -1.03 -6.18
C TRP A 227 -0.06 -2.10 -7.11
N GLY A 228 0.50 -3.29 -6.95
CA GLY A 228 0.12 -4.45 -7.70
C GLY A 228 0.79 -4.44 -9.05
N VAL A 229 2.08 -4.70 -9.17
CA VAL A 229 2.72 -4.93 -10.47
C VAL A 229 3.56 -6.19 -10.42
N GLY A 230 3.32 -7.12 -11.34
CA GLY A 230 4.09 -8.37 -11.45
C GLY A 230 3.53 -9.58 -10.69
N PHE A 231 2.28 -9.54 -10.20
CA PHE A 231 1.63 -10.73 -9.63
C PHE A 231 1.22 -11.71 -10.73
N ASN A 232 1.30 -13.01 -10.43
CA ASN A 232 0.91 -14.08 -11.35
C ASN A 232 -0.51 -14.62 -11.09
N ASP A 233 -1.38 -13.81 -10.50
CA ASP A 233 -2.76 -14.13 -10.10
C ASP A 233 -3.79 -13.85 -11.22
N ASN A 234 -3.38 -14.03 -12.48
CA ASN A 234 -4.19 -13.79 -13.68
C ASN A 234 -4.63 -12.33 -13.88
N ARG A 235 -3.74 -11.37 -13.60
CA ARG A 235 -3.97 -9.96 -13.95
C ARG A 235 -4.22 -9.78 -15.44
N LYS A 236 -5.18 -8.91 -15.76
CA LYS A 236 -5.58 -8.65 -17.16
C LYS A 236 -4.67 -7.63 -17.86
N TYR A 237 -3.83 -6.91 -17.12
CA TYR A 237 -2.79 -6.03 -17.65
C TYR A 237 -1.40 -6.63 -17.41
N THR A 238 -0.42 -6.10 -18.11
CA THR A 238 0.96 -6.58 -18.14
C THR A 238 1.91 -5.65 -17.40
N ILE A 239 3.13 -6.12 -17.09
CA ILE A 239 4.22 -5.25 -16.62
C ILE A 239 4.50 -4.11 -17.61
N ALA A 240 4.31 -4.33 -18.92
CA ALA A 240 4.47 -3.31 -19.94
C ALA A 240 3.41 -2.21 -19.86
N ASP A 241 2.16 -2.53 -19.49
CA ASP A 241 1.12 -1.53 -19.23
C ASP A 241 1.49 -0.64 -18.05
N ALA A 242 1.94 -1.24 -16.94
CA ALA A 242 2.40 -0.51 -15.76
C ALA A 242 3.64 0.35 -16.07
N ALA A 243 4.59 -0.16 -16.84
CA ALA A 243 5.76 0.58 -17.28
C ALA A 243 5.39 1.82 -18.12
N ARG A 244 4.41 1.68 -19.03
CA ARG A 244 3.88 2.82 -19.79
C ARG A 244 3.22 3.86 -18.89
N LEU A 245 2.39 3.44 -17.95
CA LEU A 245 1.78 4.36 -16.97
C LEU A 245 2.85 5.11 -16.17
N ILE A 246 3.83 4.40 -15.61
CA ILE A 246 4.90 5.00 -14.80
C ILE A 246 5.71 6.00 -15.62
N ALA A 247 6.02 5.69 -16.88
CA ALA A 247 6.67 6.62 -17.79
C ALA A 247 5.84 7.89 -18.04
N ARG A 248 4.51 7.77 -18.19
CA ARG A 248 3.59 8.92 -18.35
C ARG A 248 3.48 9.78 -17.08
N LEU A 249 3.42 9.15 -15.91
CA LEU A 249 3.37 9.87 -14.63
C LEU A 249 4.66 10.68 -14.42
N LYS A 250 5.82 10.05 -14.64
CA LYS A 250 7.13 10.70 -14.60
C LYS A 250 7.24 11.81 -15.67
N GLY A 251 6.73 11.59 -16.87
CA GLY A 251 6.82 12.54 -17.98
C GLY A 251 8.26 12.82 -18.43
N ASP A 252 8.43 13.72 -19.41
CA ASP A 252 9.73 14.01 -20.03
C ASP A 252 10.75 14.63 -19.06
N ASN A 253 10.29 15.19 -17.95
CA ASN A 253 11.09 15.86 -16.92
C ASN A 253 11.10 15.12 -15.58
N ASN A 254 10.67 13.84 -15.55
CA ASN A 254 10.73 12.98 -14.36
C ASN A 254 10.17 13.64 -13.09
N ARG A 255 8.96 14.20 -13.19
CA ARG A 255 8.32 15.12 -12.22
C ARG A 255 7.77 14.47 -10.95
N VAL A 256 7.80 13.15 -10.83
CA VAL A 256 7.39 12.43 -9.63
C VAL A 256 8.37 11.32 -9.30
N SER A 257 8.52 11.03 -8.02
CA SER A 257 9.07 9.76 -7.59
C SER A 257 7.96 8.71 -7.54
N VAL A 258 8.33 7.45 -7.78
CA VAL A 258 7.38 6.34 -7.82
C VAL A 258 7.76 5.25 -6.83
N MET A 259 6.80 4.87 -5.98
CA MET A 259 6.86 3.62 -5.22
C MET A 259 6.12 2.52 -5.97
N LEU A 260 6.80 1.40 -6.22
CA LEU A 260 6.26 0.23 -6.92
C LEU A 260 5.88 -0.84 -5.90
N GLY A 261 4.58 -1.13 -5.80
CA GLY A 261 4.06 -2.24 -5.00
C GLY A 261 4.10 -3.55 -5.80
N VAL A 262 4.88 -4.52 -5.32
CA VAL A 262 5.20 -5.78 -6.03
C VAL A 262 4.78 -7.01 -5.20
N PRO A 263 4.73 -8.22 -5.78
CA PRO A 263 4.54 -9.44 -5.02
C PRO A 263 5.70 -9.69 -4.05
N TYR A 264 5.50 -10.61 -3.12
CA TYR A 264 6.48 -10.82 -2.06
C TYR A 264 7.82 -11.37 -2.59
N TYR A 265 7.76 -12.30 -3.55
CA TYR A 265 8.94 -12.99 -4.07
C TYR A 265 9.51 -12.34 -5.34
N TRP A 266 9.28 -11.02 -5.51
CA TRP A 266 9.61 -10.25 -6.71
C TRP A 266 11.08 -10.32 -7.11
N ARG A 267 12.01 -10.31 -6.14
CA ARG A 267 13.44 -10.38 -6.43
C ARG A 267 13.82 -11.70 -7.10
N THR A 268 13.21 -12.80 -6.66
CA THR A 268 13.47 -14.15 -7.19
C THR A 268 12.59 -14.52 -8.37
N LEU A 269 11.57 -13.71 -8.71
CA LEU A 269 10.61 -13.97 -9.78
C LEU A 269 9.89 -15.34 -9.63
N ALA A 270 9.57 -15.70 -8.38
CA ALA A 270 9.03 -17.01 -8.02
C ALA A 270 7.68 -16.89 -7.28
N LYS A 271 7.04 -18.03 -7.02
CA LYS A 271 5.82 -18.17 -6.19
C LYS A 271 4.67 -17.26 -6.62
N ASP A 272 4.50 -16.09 -6.01
CA ASP A 272 3.41 -15.15 -6.30
C ASP A 272 3.78 -14.09 -7.36
N THR A 273 4.95 -14.23 -7.97
CA THR A 273 5.49 -13.30 -8.97
C THR A 273 5.47 -13.92 -10.38
N GLU A 274 5.11 -13.12 -11.37
CA GLU A 274 5.32 -13.41 -12.78
C GLU A 274 6.82 -13.61 -13.06
N ASN A 275 7.20 -14.71 -13.73
CA ASN A 275 8.60 -15.00 -14.04
C ASN A 275 9.09 -14.16 -15.23
N SER A 276 9.26 -12.86 -15.01
CA SER A 276 9.56 -11.88 -16.05
C SER A 276 10.65 -10.89 -15.58
N PRO A 277 11.84 -10.89 -16.22
CA PRO A 277 12.90 -9.91 -15.93
C PRO A 277 12.47 -8.44 -16.12
N ALA A 278 11.39 -8.21 -16.87
CA ALA A 278 10.82 -6.87 -17.04
C ALA A 278 10.41 -6.23 -15.71
N LEU A 279 10.06 -7.03 -14.68
CA LEU A 279 9.75 -6.50 -13.36
C LEU A 279 10.97 -5.84 -12.70
N HIS A 280 12.15 -6.47 -12.81
CA HIS A 280 13.40 -5.89 -12.30
C HIS A 280 13.80 -4.64 -13.07
N GLU A 281 13.63 -4.63 -14.40
CA GLU A 281 13.88 -3.44 -15.21
C GLU A 281 12.94 -2.28 -14.86
N LEU A 282 11.68 -2.58 -14.54
CA LEU A 282 10.74 -1.57 -14.06
C LEU A 282 11.09 -1.09 -12.65
N ALA A 283 11.47 -1.99 -11.74
CA ALA A 283 11.88 -1.65 -10.38
C ALA A 283 13.08 -0.67 -10.38
N LYS A 284 14.09 -0.89 -11.24
CA LYS A 284 15.24 0.03 -11.41
C LYS A 284 14.87 1.42 -11.93
N ARG A 285 13.70 1.58 -12.56
CA ARG A 285 13.17 2.87 -13.05
C ARG A 285 12.30 3.58 -12.02
N CYS A 286 11.91 2.88 -10.96
CA CYS A 286 11.18 3.43 -9.82
C CYS A 286 12.16 3.89 -8.74
N ASP A 287 11.63 4.61 -7.75
CA ASP A 287 12.43 5.19 -6.69
C ASP A 287 12.39 4.31 -5.42
N ILE A 288 11.27 3.62 -5.22
CA ILE A 288 11.01 2.76 -4.06
C ILE A 288 10.36 1.45 -4.52
N VAL A 289 10.74 0.32 -3.93
CA VAL A 289 10.05 -0.98 -4.05
C VAL A 289 9.46 -1.37 -2.70
N MET A 290 8.20 -1.82 -2.74
CA MET A 290 7.45 -2.28 -1.56
C MET A 290 6.77 -3.63 -1.85
N PRO A 291 7.30 -4.76 -1.35
CA PRO A 291 6.68 -6.07 -1.53
C PRO A 291 5.47 -6.28 -0.61
N TRP A 292 4.45 -6.97 -1.12
CA TRP A 292 3.24 -7.30 -0.34
C TRP A 292 3.42 -8.55 0.51
N ALA A 293 3.43 -8.40 1.84
CA ALA A 293 3.73 -9.50 2.78
C ALA A 293 2.52 -10.21 3.40
N VAL A 294 1.33 -9.58 3.41
CA VAL A 294 0.12 -10.15 4.05
C VAL A 294 -0.17 -11.54 3.46
N GLY A 295 -0.30 -12.54 4.33
CA GLY A 295 -0.59 -13.92 3.96
C GLY A 295 0.60 -14.75 3.43
N ARG A 296 1.84 -14.21 3.43
CA ARG A 296 3.02 -14.96 2.93
C ARG A 296 3.78 -15.70 4.02
N TYR A 297 3.59 -15.28 5.27
CA TYR A 297 4.14 -15.90 6.46
C TYR A 297 3.24 -15.62 7.66
N SER A 298 3.45 -16.35 8.74
CA SER A 298 2.88 -16.15 10.07
C SER A 298 4.00 -16.12 11.10
N SER A 299 3.70 -15.92 12.38
CA SER A 299 4.73 -15.91 13.42
C SER A 299 5.53 -17.22 13.47
N GLY A 300 4.86 -18.36 13.23
CA GLY A 300 5.48 -19.69 13.32
C GLY A 300 6.48 -20.03 12.21
N ASN A 301 6.49 -19.29 11.09
CA ASN A 301 7.41 -19.52 9.98
C ASN A 301 8.15 -18.26 9.53
N TYR A 302 8.08 -17.18 10.31
CA TYR A 302 8.66 -15.88 9.96
C TYR A 302 10.15 -15.99 9.65
N ASP A 303 10.96 -16.60 10.52
CA ASP A 303 12.41 -16.69 10.33
C ASP A 303 12.79 -17.43 9.03
N ALA A 304 12.07 -18.52 8.72
CA ALA A 304 12.30 -19.32 7.52
C ALA A 304 11.90 -18.63 6.21
N VAL A 305 10.93 -17.71 6.25
CA VAL A 305 10.37 -17.07 5.05
C VAL A 305 10.84 -15.63 4.93
N ALA A 306 10.58 -14.83 5.96
CA ALA A 306 10.76 -13.39 5.93
C ALA A 306 12.22 -12.98 6.09
N GLU A 307 12.94 -13.52 7.07
CA GLU A 307 14.33 -13.11 7.34
C GLU A 307 15.24 -13.35 6.12
N ALA A 308 15.13 -14.54 5.51
CA ALA A 308 15.90 -14.89 4.32
C ALA A 308 15.53 -14.04 3.08
N THR A 309 14.24 -13.74 2.89
CA THR A 309 13.77 -12.93 1.76
C THR A 309 14.25 -11.48 1.92
N LEU A 310 14.07 -10.93 3.12
CA LEU A 310 14.30 -9.53 3.44
C LEU A 310 15.75 -9.09 3.24
N ALA A 311 16.73 -9.88 3.71
CA ALA A 311 18.14 -9.57 3.54
C ALA A 311 18.55 -9.50 2.05
N GLY A 312 18.06 -10.44 1.24
CA GLY A 312 18.32 -10.47 -0.20
C GLY A 312 17.68 -9.29 -0.93
N ASP A 313 16.47 -8.91 -0.54
CA ASP A 313 15.74 -7.78 -1.13
C ASP A 313 16.42 -6.45 -0.83
N VAL A 314 16.82 -6.22 0.43
CA VAL A 314 17.59 -5.02 0.82
C VAL A 314 18.92 -4.95 0.04
N ALA A 315 19.65 -6.06 -0.06
CA ALA A 315 20.92 -6.10 -0.78
C ALA A 315 20.76 -5.79 -2.28
N TRP A 316 19.71 -6.33 -2.91
CA TRP A 316 19.39 -6.04 -4.32
C TRP A 316 19.07 -4.55 -4.51
N CYS A 317 18.22 -3.99 -3.65
CA CYS A 317 17.82 -2.58 -3.69
C CYS A 317 19.01 -1.63 -3.48
N ASN A 318 19.89 -1.93 -2.52
CA ASN A 318 21.12 -1.18 -2.29
C ASN A 318 22.04 -1.20 -3.52
N THR A 319 22.22 -2.37 -4.15
CA THR A 319 23.05 -2.52 -5.37
C THR A 319 22.51 -1.68 -6.53
N HIS A 320 21.19 -1.59 -6.66
CA HIS A 320 20.54 -0.89 -7.77
C HIS A 320 20.12 0.55 -7.45
N ARG A 321 20.47 1.06 -6.25
CA ARG A 321 20.12 2.40 -5.76
C ARG A 321 18.60 2.68 -5.77
N VAL A 322 17.81 1.68 -5.39
CA VAL A 322 16.36 1.78 -5.21
C VAL A 322 16.07 1.66 -3.72
N SER A 323 15.23 2.53 -3.16
CA SER A 323 14.84 2.41 -1.75
C SER A 323 13.97 1.17 -1.54
N TYR A 324 14.20 0.43 -0.45
CA TYR A 324 13.39 -0.72 -0.09
C TYR A 324 12.52 -0.41 1.13
N VAL A 325 11.21 -0.66 1.01
CA VAL A 325 10.23 -0.48 2.09
C VAL A 325 9.57 -1.84 2.37
N PRO A 326 9.96 -2.54 3.44
CA PRO A 326 9.26 -3.73 3.87
C PRO A 326 7.85 -3.39 4.38
N LEU A 327 6.96 -4.38 4.23
CA LEU A 327 5.59 -4.35 4.75
C LEU A 327 5.50 -5.22 6.01
N VAL A 328 4.80 -4.72 7.03
CA VAL A 328 4.43 -5.50 8.22
C VAL A 328 2.94 -5.40 8.49
N PHE A 329 2.38 -6.38 9.19
CA PHE A 329 0.94 -6.45 9.48
C PHE A 329 0.67 -7.08 10.85
N PRO A 330 -0.38 -6.66 11.59
CA PRO A 330 -0.57 -7.10 12.96
C PRO A 330 -1.14 -8.52 13.07
N GLY A 331 -1.79 -9.02 12.03
CA GLY A 331 -2.47 -10.31 11.94
C GLY A 331 -3.39 -10.32 10.72
N PHE A 332 -4.17 -11.38 10.54
CA PHE A 332 -5.05 -11.56 9.38
C PHE A 332 -6.25 -12.45 9.68
N SER A 333 -7.43 -12.07 9.20
CA SER A 333 -8.70 -12.76 9.39
C SER A 333 -9.66 -12.41 8.25
N TRP A 334 -10.40 -13.37 7.71
CA TRP A 334 -11.31 -13.13 6.57
C TRP A 334 -12.46 -14.14 6.50
N GLY A 335 -12.89 -14.67 7.64
CA GLY A 335 -13.92 -15.70 7.73
C GLY A 335 -15.29 -15.21 7.25
N ASN A 336 -15.67 -13.97 7.56
CA ASN A 336 -16.90 -13.35 7.06
C ASN A 336 -16.80 -13.02 5.57
N LEU A 337 -15.67 -12.44 5.13
CA LEU A 337 -15.42 -12.12 3.72
C LEU A 337 -15.51 -13.36 2.82
N LYS A 338 -14.91 -14.48 3.25
CA LYS A 338 -14.93 -15.76 2.52
C LYS A 338 -16.17 -16.60 2.80
N ASN A 339 -16.98 -16.22 3.79
CA ASN A 339 -18.07 -17.02 4.36
C ASN A 339 -17.60 -18.41 4.80
N ASP A 340 -16.45 -18.47 5.47
CA ASP A 340 -15.79 -19.67 5.95
C ASP A 340 -15.26 -19.45 7.38
N PRO A 341 -15.95 -19.98 8.41
CA PRO A 341 -15.54 -19.82 9.81
C PRO A 341 -14.15 -20.41 10.14
N SER A 342 -13.63 -21.34 9.33
CA SER A 342 -12.28 -21.90 9.56
C SER A 342 -11.17 -20.88 9.31
N LEU A 343 -11.49 -19.78 8.64
CA LEU A 343 -10.56 -18.73 8.25
C LEU A 343 -10.53 -17.54 9.22
N TYR A 344 -11.31 -17.57 10.30
CA TYR A 344 -11.18 -16.59 11.37
C TYR A 344 -9.80 -16.68 12.02
N ASN A 345 -9.17 -15.52 12.24
CA ASN A 345 -7.87 -15.40 12.89
C ASN A 345 -6.78 -16.29 12.24
N SER A 346 -6.82 -16.41 10.90
CA SER A 346 -5.88 -17.22 10.10
C SER A 346 -4.41 -16.89 10.40
N ILE A 347 -4.11 -15.64 10.77
CA ILE A 347 -2.80 -15.25 11.32
C ILE A 347 -3.05 -14.49 12.64
N PRO A 348 -2.86 -15.14 13.80
CA PRO A 348 -3.07 -14.52 15.10
C PRO A 348 -2.13 -13.34 15.37
N ARG A 349 -2.63 -12.33 16.08
CA ARG A 349 -1.86 -11.13 16.43
C ARG A 349 -0.86 -11.33 17.56
N LEU A 350 -1.11 -12.33 18.42
CA LEU A 350 -0.25 -12.74 19.53
C LEU A 350 0.10 -11.55 20.44
N LYS A 351 -0.88 -10.73 20.78
CA LYS A 351 -0.72 -9.54 21.62
C LYS A 351 0.38 -8.59 21.10
N GLY A 352 0.54 -8.53 19.79
CA GLY A 352 1.56 -7.75 19.09
C GLY A 352 2.93 -8.41 18.96
N ASP A 353 3.14 -9.63 19.45
CA ASP A 353 4.42 -10.34 19.27
C ASP A 353 4.70 -10.57 17.78
N PHE A 354 3.67 -10.90 17.00
CA PHE A 354 3.82 -11.08 15.55
C PHE A 354 4.18 -9.77 14.83
N LEU A 355 3.54 -8.66 15.18
CA LEU A 355 3.89 -7.34 14.61
C LEU A 355 5.33 -6.97 14.96
N TRP A 356 5.74 -7.17 16.22
CA TRP A 356 7.07 -6.80 16.67
C TRP A 356 8.18 -7.68 16.10
N GLN A 357 7.93 -8.99 15.94
CA GLN A 357 8.85 -9.91 15.25
C GLN A 357 9.21 -9.38 13.86
N GLN A 358 8.21 -8.89 13.12
CA GLN A 358 8.44 -8.28 11.81
C GLN A 358 9.21 -6.97 11.90
N VAL A 359 8.88 -6.09 12.84
CA VAL A 359 9.61 -4.83 13.07
C VAL A 359 11.09 -5.09 13.40
N ALA A 360 11.37 -6.09 14.23
CA ALA A 360 12.73 -6.48 14.58
C ALA A 360 13.51 -6.97 13.36
N GLY A 361 12.93 -7.83 12.53
CA GLY A 361 13.56 -8.29 11.29
C GLY A 361 13.81 -7.14 10.30
N VAL A 362 12.86 -6.20 10.16
CA VAL A 362 13.03 -4.96 9.38
C VAL A 362 14.24 -4.16 9.85
N ARG A 363 14.41 -3.98 11.16
CA ARG A 363 15.55 -3.24 11.72
C ARG A 363 16.88 -3.96 11.51
N GLN A 364 16.91 -5.28 11.73
CA GLN A 364 18.11 -6.10 11.54
C GLN A 364 18.57 -6.13 10.07
N ALA A 365 17.64 -6.17 9.13
CA ALA A 365 17.95 -6.11 7.70
C ALA A 365 18.42 -4.71 7.23
N GLY A 366 18.39 -3.69 8.09
CA GLY A 366 18.88 -2.35 7.77
C GLY A 366 17.92 -1.48 6.96
N ALA A 367 16.66 -1.90 6.79
CA ALA A 367 15.64 -1.11 6.12
C ALA A 367 15.40 0.21 6.88
N GLN A 368 15.18 1.28 6.11
CA GLN A 368 15.11 2.63 6.65
C GLN A 368 13.68 3.15 6.77
N ALA A 369 12.67 2.44 6.27
CA ALA A 369 11.27 2.85 6.27
C ALA A 369 10.39 1.63 6.49
N LEU A 370 9.12 1.83 6.84
CA LEU A 370 8.20 0.75 7.16
C LEU A 370 6.79 1.06 6.66
N TYR A 371 6.24 0.16 5.84
CA TYR A 371 4.83 0.17 5.49
C TYR A 371 4.05 -0.75 6.43
N VAL A 372 2.93 -0.29 6.95
CA VAL A 372 2.03 -1.09 7.79
C VAL A 372 0.74 -1.39 7.05
N ALA A 373 0.45 -2.68 6.84
CA ALA A 373 -0.83 -3.14 6.33
C ALA A 373 -1.72 -3.59 7.51
N MET A 374 -2.75 -2.85 7.88
CA MET A 374 -3.23 -1.57 7.33
C MET A 374 -3.74 -0.67 8.46
N PHE A 375 -4.04 0.59 8.18
CA PHE A 375 -4.66 1.47 9.18
C PHE A 375 -6.09 1.03 9.52
N ASP A 376 -6.93 0.81 8.50
CA ASP A 376 -8.39 0.67 8.64
C ASP A 376 -9.01 -0.59 7.98
N GLU A 377 -8.22 -1.52 7.45
CA GLU A 377 -8.72 -2.73 6.76
C GLU A 377 -9.24 -3.79 7.76
N ILE A 378 -10.56 -3.76 8.01
CA ILE A 378 -11.26 -4.63 8.96
C ILE A 378 -11.89 -5.87 8.33
N ASP A 379 -12.04 -5.91 7.00
CA ASP A 379 -12.47 -7.09 6.25
C ASP A 379 -11.42 -8.19 6.20
N GLU A 380 -10.14 -7.81 6.16
CA GLU A 380 -9.01 -8.75 6.25
C GLU A 380 -8.34 -8.77 7.64
N GLY A 381 -8.89 -8.02 8.59
CA GLY A 381 -8.44 -8.03 9.99
C GLY A 381 -7.01 -7.53 10.20
N THR A 382 -6.49 -6.72 9.28
CA THR A 382 -5.12 -6.15 9.32
C THR A 382 -5.08 -4.76 9.97
N ALA A 383 -6.24 -4.16 10.30
CA ALA A 383 -6.35 -2.83 10.89
C ALA A 383 -5.51 -2.64 12.18
N ILE A 384 -4.78 -1.52 12.28
CA ILE A 384 -4.03 -1.11 13.48
C ILE A 384 -4.70 -0.03 14.30
N TYR A 385 -5.75 0.62 13.79
CA TYR A 385 -6.50 1.62 14.53
C TYR A 385 -7.22 1.03 15.76
N LYS A 386 -8.00 1.86 16.48
CA LYS A 386 -8.66 1.36 17.68
C LYS A 386 -9.73 0.33 17.33
N CYS A 387 -9.54 -0.91 17.79
CA CYS A 387 -10.47 -2.02 17.61
C CYS A 387 -11.01 -2.49 18.95
N ALA A 388 -12.24 -3.00 18.95
CA ALA A 388 -12.86 -3.56 20.14
C ALA A 388 -12.18 -4.87 20.57
N ARG A 389 -12.24 -5.18 21.87
CA ARG A 389 -11.72 -6.42 22.44
C ARG A 389 -12.67 -7.60 22.16
N GLU A 390 -12.17 -8.83 22.21
CA GLU A 390 -12.97 -10.05 21.97
C GLU A 390 -14.22 -10.13 22.88
N ALA A 391 -14.11 -9.68 24.13
CA ALA A 391 -15.22 -9.64 25.10
C ALA A 391 -16.25 -8.54 24.84
N GLU A 392 -15.99 -7.63 23.88
CA GLU A 392 -16.82 -6.46 23.57
C GLU A 392 -17.49 -6.60 22.20
N MET A 393 -17.49 -7.80 21.63
CA MET A 393 -17.99 -8.02 20.28
C MET A 393 -19.53 -7.93 20.21
N PRO A 394 -20.07 -7.28 19.17
CA PRO A 394 -21.48 -7.40 18.81
C PRO A 394 -21.91 -8.85 18.55
N LEU A 395 -23.20 -9.15 18.77
CA LEU A 395 -23.79 -10.42 18.35
C LEU A 395 -23.84 -10.49 16.82
N HIS A 396 -23.48 -11.64 16.25
CA HIS A 396 -23.40 -11.83 14.79
C HIS A 396 -24.08 -13.12 14.31
N GLY A 397 -25.19 -13.52 14.94
CA GLY A 397 -25.93 -14.74 14.54
C GLY A 397 -25.12 -16.01 14.81
N ASP A 398 -25.01 -16.87 13.80
CA ASP A 398 -24.15 -18.08 13.81
C ASP A 398 -22.69 -17.77 13.42
N LYS A 399 -22.39 -16.53 13.03
CA LYS A 399 -21.05 -16.01 12.75
C LYS A 399 -20.53 -15.22 13.96
N LYS A 400 -19.31 -14.68 13.83
CA LYS A 400 -18.73 -13.78 14.82
C LYS A 400 -17.95 -12.63 14.19
N PHE A 401 -17.71 -11.59 14.97
CA PHE A 401 -16.61 -10.67 14.73
C PHE A 401 -15.36 -11.18 15.49
N VAL A 402 -14.21 -10.66 15.14
CA VAL A 402 -12.91 -10.96 15.75
C VAL A 402 -12.39 -9.68 16.40
N GLY A 403 -12.14 -9.74 17.70
CA GLY A 403 -11.58 -8.64 18.47
C GLY A 403 -10.08 -8.77 18.68
N ILE A 404 -9.49 -7.73 19.27
CA ILE A 404 -8.15 -7.84 19.85
C ILE A 404 -8.22 -8.54 21.23
N GLU A 405 -7.06 -8.91 21.76
CA GLU A 405 -6.95 -9.60 23.04
C GLU A 405 -7.47 -8.72 24.22
N ASN A 406 -8.20 -9.34 25.16
CA ASN A 406 -9.00 -8.65 26.18
C ASN A 406 -8.21 -7.84 27.20
N GLU A 407 -6.96 -8.21 27.44
CA GLU A 407 -6.05 -7.52 28.35
C GLU A 407 -5.44 -6.25 27.74
N LEU A 408 -5.66 -6.00 26.45
CA LEU A 408 -5.06 -4.88 25.73
C LEU A 408 -6.01 -3.67 25.71
N GLY A 409 -5.42 -2.48 25.74
CA GLY A 409 -6.13 -1.26 25.35
C GLY A 409 -6.54 -1.33 23.88
N SER A 410 -7.69 -0.76 23.50
CA SER A 410 -8.15 -0.73 22.10
C SER A 410 -7.15 -0.05 21.17
N ASP A 411 -6.32 0.84 21.72
CA ASP A 411 -5.26 1.58 21.04
C ASP A 411 -3.91 0.85 20.96
N TYR A 412 -3.82 -0.40 21.40
CA TYR A 412 -2.54 -1.09 21.57
C TYR A 412 -1.73 -1.19 20.28
N TYR A 413 -2.37 -1.48 19.14
CA TYR A 413 -1.68 -1.61 17.85
C TYR A 413 -1.26 -0.25 17.27
N LEU A 414 -1.95 0.84 17.59
CA LEU A 414 -1.48 2.21 17.32
C LEU A 414 -0.21 2.50 18.13
N TRP A 415 -0.24 2.22 19.44
CA TRP A 415 0.91 2.43 20.33
C TRP A 415 2.14 1.63 19.89
N LEU A 416 1.97 0.34 19.57
CA LEU A 416 3.06 -0.54 19.17
C LEU A 416 3.68 -0.10 17.82
N THR A 417 2.85 0.33 16.88
CA THR A 417 3.32 0.92 15.61
C THR A 417 4.10 2.21 15.85
N GLY A 418 3.65 3.05 16.78
CA GLY A 418 4.39 4.22 17.25
C GLY A 418 5.77 3.89 17.82
N GLN A 419 5.87 2.82 18.63
CA GLN A 419 7.14 2.33 19.17
C GLN A 419 8.08 1.86 18.06
N ALA A 420 7.56 1.19 17.02
CA ALA A 420 8.35 0.82 15.84
C ALA A 420 8.97 2.05 15.17
N GLY A 421 8.21 3.15 15.06
CA GLY A 421 8.73 4.42 14.52
C GLY A 421 9.83 5.04 15.37
N ARG A 422 9.69 4.98 16.71
CA ARG A 422 10.77 5.42 17.62
C ARG A 422 12.04 4.60 17.43
N TRP A 423 11.93 3.28 17.34
CA TRP A 423 13.08 2.41 17.14
C TRP A 423 13.74 2.59 15.77
N LEU A 424 12.93 2.76 14.71
CA LEU A 424 13.40 3.04 13.35
C LEU A 424 14.24 4.33 13.31
N ARG A 425 13.83 5.35 14.05
CA ARG A 425 14.56 6.63 14.22
C ARG A 425 15.74 6.57 15.19
N GLY A 426 16.04 5.39 15.75
CA GLY A 426 17.22 5.17 16.60
C GLY A 426 17.02 5.57 18.06
N ALA A 427 15.78 5.68 18.55
CA ALA A 427 15.55 5.84 19.97
C ALA A 427 16.16 4.65 20.75
N PRO A 428 16.77 4.90 21.94
CA PRO A 428 17.34 3.84 22.77
C PRO A 428 16.25 3.01 23.46
N GLY A 429 16.64 1.88 24.03
CA GLY A 429 15.75 1.02 24.83
C GLY A 429 14.84 0.08 24.02
N PHE A 430 15.07 -0.03 22.70
CA PHE A 430 14.38 -0.97 21.83
C PHE A 430 15.32 -2.09 21.37
N GLY A 431 14.75 -3.27 21.14
CA GLY A 431 15.46 -4.46 20.68
C GLY A 431 14.51 -5.51 20.12
N VAL A 432 15.00 -6.72 19.96
CA VAL A 432 14.20 -7.85 19.43
C VAL A 432 13.00 -8.18 20.33
N GLN A 433 13.10 -7.88 21.63
CA GLN A 433 12.00 -8.01 22.57
C GLN A 433 10.97 -6.89 22.34
N LYS A 434 9.70 -7.27 22.27
CA LYS A 434 8.57 -6.34 22.18
C LYS A 434 8.58 -5.38 23.38
N PRO A 435 8.40 -4.07 23.17
CA PRO A 435 8.30 -3.12 24.27
C PRO A 435 7.11 -3.46 25.15
N VAL A 436 7.21 -3.09 26.43
CA VAL A 436 6.12 -3.16 27.40
C VAL A 436 5.55 -1.76 27.57
N ARG A 437 4.23 -1.65 27.68
CA ARG A 437 3.52 -0.39 27.89
C ARG A 437 3.57 0.06 29.34
#